data_AF-A0A8S9LIL9-F1
#
_entry.id   AF-A0A8S9LIL9-F1
#
_cell.length_a   1.000
_cell.length_b   1.000
_cell.length_c   1.000
_cell.angle_alpha   90.00
_cell.angle_beta   90.00
_cell.angle_gamma   90.00
#
_symmetry.space_group_name_H-M   'P 1'
#
loop_
_entity.id
_entity.type
_entity.pdbx_description
1 polymer ?
#
loop_
_entity_poly.entity_id
_entity_poly.type
_entity_poly.pdbx_seq_one_letter_code
_entity_poly.pdbx_strand_id
1 'polypeptide(L)'
;MSKWSVEGVPFNRTMTWYKATFKAPLGNDPVVVDLMGLGKGAAWVNGNNIGRYWPAFISSENEEDNTLVLFEEMGGNPSLVSFQTTRVGSVCANVYEKTIIELSCDRKLISAIKLASFGNPDGNCGSFEKGTCESSKNTVDIVTQECVGKEKCSIDVSTEKFGAPDCSGATRRFAIEAIC
;
A
#
# COMPACT_ATOMS: atom_id res chain seq x y z
N MET A 1 11.15 8.08 -11.72
CA MET A 1 11.55 6.88 -12.48
C MET A 1 13.03 6.99 -12.80
N SER A 2 13.89 6.38 -11.99
CA SER A 2 15.33 6.27 -12.26
C SER A 2 15.55 5.18 -13.31
N LYS A 3 16.05 5.55 -14.49
CA LYS A 3 16.51 4.60 -15.51
C LYS A 3 17.87 4.05 -15.06
N TRP A 4 17.98 2.73 -15.03
CA TRP A 4 19.26 2.04 -14.90
C TRP A 4 20.11 2.35 -16.13
N SER A 5 21.36 2.80 -15.94
CA SER A 5 22.34 2.81 -17.02
C SER A 5 22.95 1.42 -17.11
N VAL A 6 22.64 0.70 -18.19
CA VAL A 6 23.06 -0.69 -18.44
C VAL A 6 24.15 -0.78 -19.53
N GLU A 7 24.71 0.36 -19.95
CA GLU A 7 25.83 0.35 -20.89
C GLU A 7 27.05 -0.34 -20.25
N GLY A 8 27.47 -1.44 -20.87
CA GLY A 8 28.64 -2.21 -20.44
C GLY A 8 28.38 -3.25 -19.33
N VAL A 9 27.12 -3.51 -18.94
CA VAL A 9 26.80 -4.53 -17.94
C VAL A 9 26.86 -5.94 -18.58
N PRO A 10 27.71 -6.85 -18.09
CA PRO A 10 27.81 -8.20 -18.63
C PRO A 10 26.59 -9.04 -18.23
N PHE A 11 25.87 -9.59 -19.20
CA PHE A 11 24.76 -10.55 -18.99
C PHE A 11 25.07 -11.88 -19.68
N ASN A 12 24.27 -12.93 -19.44
CA ASN A 12 24.53 -14.30 -19.91
C ASN A 12 25.84 -14.92 -19.36
N ARG A 13 26.21 -14.52 -18.14
CA ARG A 13 27.34 -15.07 -17.38
C ARG A 13 26.86 -15.52 -16.02
N THR A 14 27.13 -16.79 -15.70
CA THR A 14 26.82 -17.36 -14.39
C THR A 14 27.71 -16.76 -13.31
N MET A 15 27.20 -16.68 -12.08
CA MET A 15 27.93 -16.18 -10.91
C MET A 15 28.38 -14.72 -11.07
N THR A 16 27.50 -13.88 -11.60
CA THR A 16 27.79 -12.47 -11.87
C THR A 16 27.28 -11.59 -10.74
N TRP A 17 28.08 -10.58 -10.38
CA TRP A 17 27.72 -9.57 -9.39
C TRP A 17 27.29 -8.28 -10.09
N TYR A 18 26.13 -7.76 -9.74
CA TYR A 18 25.61 -6.48 -10.18
C TYR A 18 25.53 -5.52 -8.99
N LYS A 19 25.86 -4.25 -9.21
CA LYS A 19 25.77 -3.20 -8.19
C LYS A 19 25.16 -1.94 -8.81
N ALA A 20 24.21 -1.33 -8.12
CA ALA A 20 23.70 -0.01 -8.47
C ALA A 20 23.21 0.76 -7.26
N THR A 21 22.98 2.05 -7.48
CA THR A 21 22.40 2.96 -6.51
C THR A 21 20.99 3.35 -6.92
N PHE A 22 20.11 3.54 -5.94
CA PHE A 22 18.76 4.05 -6.18
C PHE A 22 18.35 5.03 -5.07
N LYS A 23 17.50 6.00 -5.44
CA LYS A 23 16.92 6.92 -4.47
C LYS A 23 15.88 6.19 -3.63
N ALA A 24 15.91 6.43 -2.32
CA ALA A 24 14.83 5.99 -1.44
C ALA A 24 13.48 6.54 -1.93
N PRO A 25 12.43 5.71 -2.02
CA PRO A 25 11.07 6.18 -2.27
C PRO A 25 10.57 7.07 -1.13
N LEU A 26 9.59 7.95 -1.41
CA LEU A 26 8.99 8.81 -0.38
C LEU A 26 7.96 8.02 0.43
N GLY A 27 7.99 8.14 1.76
CA GLY A 27 7.01 7.57 2.70
C GLY A 27 7.46 6.27 3.37
N ASN A 28 6.57 5.69 4.19
CA ASN A 28 6.82 4.49 5.01
C ASN A 28 6.10 3.25 4.46
N ASP A 29 5.75 3.27 3.17
CA ASP A 29 5.10 2.14 2.53
C ASP A 29 6.14 1.08 2.17
N PRO A 30 5.82 -0.23 2.27
CA PRO A 30 6.72 -1.28 1.84
C PRO A 30 7.21 -1.09 0.41
N VAL A 31 8.51 -1.30 0.21
CA VAL A 31 9.16 -1.18 -1.10
C VAL A 31 9.44 -2.58 -1.62
N VAL A 32 9.07 -2.84 -2.86
CA VAL A 32 9.32 -4.10 -3.54
C VAL A 32 10.37 -3.88 -4.61
N VAL A 33 11.39 -4.73 -4.61
CA VAL A 33 12.32 -4.87 -5.74
C VAL A 33 11.83 -6.01 -6.63
N ASP A 34 11.41 -5.66 -7.85
CA ASP A 34 11.10 -6.63 -8.87
C ASP A 34 12.41 -7.04 -9.54
N LEU A 35 12.80 -8.30 -9.34
CA LEU A 35 14.02 -8.89 -9.88
C LEU A 35 13.78 -9.54 -11.26
N MET A 36 12.78 -9.07 -12.01
CA MET A 36 12.49 -9.53 -13.36
C MET A 36 13.75 -9.51 -14.24
N GLY A 37 13.91 -10.56 -15.05
CA GLY A 37 15.08 -10.78 -15.89
C GLY A 37 16.25 -11.48 -15.19
N LEU A 38 16.25 -11.54 -13.86
CA LEU A 38 17.15 -12.37 -13.06
C LEU A 38 16.51 -13.72 -12.71
N GLY A 39 17.36 -14.69 -12.40
CA GLY A 39 16.95 -16.06 -12.15
C GLY A 39 16.97 -16.39 -10.66
N LYS A 40 18.18 -16.45 -10.09
CA LYS A 40 18.39 -16.86 -8.70
C LYS A 40 19.65 -16.23 -8.17
N GLY A 41 19.60 -15.85 -6.91
CA GLY A 41 20.81 -15.64 -6.13
C GLY A 41 20.51 -14.96 -4.80
N ALA A 42 21.27 -13.93 -4.47
CA ALA A 42 21.14 -13.22 -3.21
C ALA A 42 21.22 -11.72 -3.41
N ALA A 43 20.52 -10.98 -2.56
CA ALA A 43 20.45 -9.53 -2.65
C ALA A 43 20.90 -8.88 -1.33
N TRP A 44 21.52 -7.71 -1.47
CA TRP A 44 21.90 -6.84 -0.36
C TRP A 44 21.45 -5.42 -0.63
N VAL A 45 20.98 -4.74 0.41
CA VAL A 45 20.68 -3.31 0.40
C VAL A 45 21.53 -2.64 1.48
N ASN A 46 22.35 -1.66 1.11
CA ASN A 46 23.25 -0.96 2.03
C ASN A 46 24.17 -1.87 2.84
N GLY A 47 24.65 -2.94 2.21
CA GLY A 47 25.50 -3.94 2.87
C GLY A 47 24.75 -4.92 3.76
N ASN A 48 23.44 -4.75 3.97
CA ASN A 48 22.60 -5.69 4.71
C ASN A 48 22.05 -6.76 3.78
N ASN A 49 22.22 -8.04 4.13
CA ASN A 49 21.66 -9.13 3.36
C ASN A 49 20.13 -9.16 3.53
N ILE A 50 19.40 -9.08 2.41
CA ILE A 50 17.93 -9.14 2.41
C ILE A 50 17.40 -10.52 1.98
N GLY A 51 18.27 -11.53 2.01
CA GLY A 51 17.94 -12.92 1.74
C GLY A 51 18.31 -13.40 0.34
N ARG A 52 17.92 -14.65 0.08
CA ARG A 52 18.01 -15.26 -1.24
C ARG A 52 16.77 -14.93 -2.05
N TYR A 53 16.99 -14.59 -3.32
CA TYR A 53 15.90 -14.45 -4.26
C TYR A 53 15.85 -15.66 -5.20
N TRP A 54 14.63 -16.10 -5.38
CA TRP A 54 14.08 -16.80 -6.53
C TRP A 54 12.84 -15.97 -6.92
N PRO A 55 12.19 -16.15 -8.07
CA PRO A 55 10.98 -15.41 -8.39
C PRO A 55 9.86 -15.72 -7.38
N ALA A 56 9.82 -14.99 -6.26
CA ALA A 56 8.77 -14.82 -5.25
C ALA A 56 9.30 -13.89 -4.12
N PHE A 57 8.46 -12.93 -3.71
CA PHE A 57 8.76 -11.70 -2.96
C PHE A 57 9.06 -11.87 -1.45
N ILE A 58 9.80 -10.91 -0.85
CA ILE A 58 9.55 -10.15 0.42
C ILE A 58 10.87 -9.61 1.07
N SER A 59 10.93 -8.33 1.50
CA SER A 59 11.37 -7.83 2.84
C SER A 59 11.57 -6.29 2.91
N SER A 60 11.64 -5.74 4.15
CA SER A 60 11.38 -4.34 4.57
C SER A 60 12.58 -3.51 5.10
N GLU A 61 12.50 -2.19 4.84
CA GLU A 61 13.03 -0.93 5.43
C GLU A 61 14.46 -0.74 6.03
N ASN A 62 15.18 0.28 5.51
CA ASN A 62 15.79 1.42 6.23
C ASN A 62 16.34 2.51 5.26
N GLU A 63 16.43 3.76 5.73
CA GLU A 63 16.71 4.98 4.95
C GLU A 63 18.20 5.38 4.89
N GLU A 64 18.75 5.44 3.68
CA GLU A 64 19.79 6.34 3.14
C GLU A 64 20.02 5.94 1.66
N ASP A 65 20.89 6.62 0.89
CA ASP A 65 21.14 6.27 -0.52
C ASP A 65 21.43 4.78 -0.69
N ASN A 66 20.53 4.07 -1.35
CA ASN A 66 20.50 2.64 -1.26
C ASN A 66 21.39 1.99 -2.32
N THR A 67 22.37 1.20 -1.90
CA THR A 67 23.16 0.35 -2.80
C THR A 67 22.55 -1.04 -2.87
N LEU A 68 21.99 -1.41 -4.03
CA LEU A 68 21.56 -2.77 -4.32
C LEU A 68 22.73 -3.56 -4.91
N VAL A 69 23.11 -4.64 -4.24
CA VAL A 69 24.05 -5.64 -4.78
C VAL A 69 23.29 -6.94 -5.06
N LEU A 70 23.36 -7.44 -6.29
CA LEU A 70 22.71 -8.68 -6.71
C LEU A 70 23.78 -9.67 -7.15
N PHE A 71 23.75 -10.85 -6.57
CA PHE A 71 24.49 -12.00 -7.09
C PHE A 71 23.53 -12.83 -7.95
N GLU A 72 23.87 -13.10 -9.21
CA GLU A 72 23.06 -13.87 -10.17
C GLU A 72 23.78 -15.17 -10.54
N GLU A 73 23.15 -16.31 -10.27
CA GLU A 73 23.71 -17.65 -10.45
C GLU A 73 23.51 -18.20 -11.87
N MET A 74 22.51 -17.73 -12.63
CA MET A 74 22.03 -18.37 -13.87
C MET A 74 22.16 -17.52 -15.14
N GLY A 75 22.82 -16.35 -15.08
CA GLY A 75 23.12 -15.54 -16.26
C GLY A 75 22.00 -14.63 -16.74
N GLY A 76 21.04 -14.29 -15.87
CA GLY A 76 19.96 -13.35 -16.16
C GLY A 76 20.41 -11.93 -16.55
N ASN A 77 19.48 -11.17 -17.13
CA ASN A 77 19.67 -9.79 -17.56
C ASN A 77 19.07 -8.82 -16.51
N PRO A 78 19.89 -8.00 -15.84
CA PRO A 78 19.42 -7.09 -14.81
C PRO A 78 18.66 -5.85 -15.35
N SER A 79 18.59 -5.65 -16.67
CA SER A 79 17.98 -4.45 -17.27
C SER A 79 16.48 -4.31 -16.99
N LEU A 80 15.83 -5.39 -16.55
CA LEU A 80 14.41 -5.44 -16.22
C LEU A 80 14.17 -5.30 -14.71
N VAL A 81 15.23 -5.23 -13.89
CA VAL A 81 15.11 -5.02 -12.44
C VAL A 81 14.54 -3.63 -12.18
N SER A 82 13.48 -3.56 -11.39
CA SER A 82 12.81 -2.29 -11.10
C SER A 82 12.39 -2.21 -9.64
N PHE A 83 12.38 -0.99 -9.11
CA PHE A 83 11.81 -0.72 -7.80
C PHE A 83 10.38 -0.25 -7.98
N GLN A 84 9.47 -0.85 -7.23
CA GLN A 84 8.08 -0.44 -7.13
C GLN A 84 7.76 -0.18 -5.67
N THR A 85 7.15 0.96 -5.37
CA THR A 85 6.46 1.10 -4.10
C THR A 85 5.16 0.32 -4.21
N THR A 86 4.88 -0.56 -3.26
CA THR A 86 3.50 -1.04 -3.16
C THR A 86 2.70 0.12 -2.61
N ARG A 87 2.13 0.94 -3.49
CA ARG A 87 0.91 1.65 -3.10
C ARG A 87 -0.08 0.56 -2.81
N VAL A 88 -0.25 0.26 -1.53
CA VAL A 88 -1.48 -0.34 -1.08
C VAL A 88 -2.56 0.60 -1.61
N GLY A 89 -3.41 0.11 -2.51
CA GLY A 89 -4.34 0.98 -3.20
C GLY A 89 -5.32 1.46 -2.15
N SER A 90 -5.16 2.66 -1.60
CA SER A 90 -6.15 3.15 -0.63
C SER A 90 -7.34 3.71 -1.41
N VAL A 91 -8.54 3.23 -1.11
CA VAL A 91 -9.78 3.84 -1.59
C VAL A 91 -10.46 4.54 -0.42
N CYS A 92 -11.04 5.69 -0.67
CA CYS A 92 -11.58 6.54 0.37
C CYS A 92 -12.89 7.18 -0.09
N ALA A 93 -13.73 7.55 0.86
CA ALA A 93 -14.94 8.32 0.59
C ALA A 93 -15.25 9.26 1.76
N ASN A 94 -15.83 10.41 1.45
CA ASN A 94 -16.39 11.34 2.42
C ASN A 94 -17.74 11.82 1.90
N VAL A 95 -18.82 11.40 2.56
CA VAL A 95 -20.20 11.65 2.12
C VAL A 95 -21.08 12.10 3.27
N TYR A 96 -22.21 12.71 2.94
CA TYR A 96 -23.23 13.06 3.92
C TYR A 96 -24.07 11.85 4.32
N GLU A 97 -24.70 11.93 5.49
CA GLU A 97 -25.72 10.97 5.94
C GLU A 97 -26.80 10.72 4.86
N LYS A 98 -27.41 9.52 4.88
CA LYS A 98 -28.44 9.03 3.95
C LYS A 98 -27.95 8.84 2.52
N THR A 99 -26.65 8.63 2.36
CA THR A 99 -26.01 8.29 1.09
C THR A 99 -25.59 6.83 1.11
N ILE A 100 -25.81 6.11 0.02
CA ILE A 100 -25.23 4.78 -0.19
C ILE A 100 -23.94 4.97 -1.00
N ILE A 101 -22.83 4.44 -0.51
CA ILE A 101 -21.54 4.48 -1.21
C ILE A 101 -21.12 3.08 -1.66
N GLU A 102 -20.36 2.99 -2.74
CA GLU A 102 -19.69 1.76 -3.18
C GLU A 102 -18.17 1.99 -3.16
N LEU A 103 -17.46 1.20 -2.36
CA LEU A 103 -16.00 1.11 -2.40
C LEU A 103 -15.61 0.00 -3.39
N SER A 104 -14.58 0.24 -4.19
CA SER A 104 -14.07 -0.72 -5.18
C SER A 104 -12.54 -0.64 -5.23
N CYS A 105 -11.90 -1.82 -5.25
CA CYS A 105 -10.45 -1.98 -5.19
C CYS A 105 -9.84 -2.46 -6.52
N ASP A 106 -10.41 -2.09 -7.68
CA ASP A 106 -9.90 -2.39 -9.03
C ASP A 106 -9.30 -3.80 -9.21
N ARG A 107 -10.12 -4.84 -8.96
CA ARG A 107 -9.78 -6.29 -9.00
C ARG A 107 -8.87 -6.79 -7.86
N LYS A 108 -8.72 -6.02 -6.79
CA LYS A 108 -8.13 -6.47 -5.51
C LYS A 108 -9.23 -6.58 -4.45
N LEU A 109 -8.98 -7.39 -3.43
CA LEU A 109 -9.82 -7.44 -2.25
C LEU A 109 -9.49 -6.27 -1.33
N ILE A 110 -10.50 -5.74 -0.65
CA ILE A 110 -10.31 -4.85 0.50
C ILE A 110 -9.65 -5.67 1.60
N SER A 111 -8.40 -5.37 1.92
CA SER A 111 -7.58 -6.11 2.88
C SER A 111 -7.79 -5.61 4.31
N ALA A 112 -8.04 -4.33 4.51
CA ALA A 112 -8.32 -3.74 5.82
C ALA A 112 -9.08 -2.40 5.72
N ILE A 113 -9.64 -1.94 6.84
CA ILE A 113 -10.16 -0.58 7.00
C ILE A 113 -9.16 0.20 7.86
N LYS A 114 -8.53 1.22 7.29
CA LYS A 114 -7.57 2.08 7.99
C LYS A 114 -8.30 3.03 8.95
N LEU A 115 -9.41 3.60 8.48
CA LEU A 115 -10.26 4.47 9.28
C LEU A 115 -11.71 4.42 8.78
N ALA A 116 -12.65 4.51 9.72
CA ALA A 116 -14.04 4.81 9.44
C ALA A 116 -14.62 5.64 10.60
N SER A 117 -15.32 6.72 10.26
CA SER A 117 -15.90 7.66 11.23
C SER A 117 -17.25 8.17 10.74
N PHE A 118 -18.24 8.21 11.62
CA PHE A 118 -19.57 8.74 11.34
C PHE A 118 -19.92 9.83 12.35
N GLY A 119 -20.06 11.07 11.89
CA GLY A 119 -20.25 12.24 12.73
C GLY A 119 -19.70 13.48 12.04
N ASN A 120 -18.62 14.08 12.56
CA ASN A 120 -17.95 15.21 11.91
C ASN A 120 -16.46 14.95 11.62
N PRO A 121 -16.12 13.89 10.87
CA PRO A 121 -14.72 13.60 10.54
C PRO A 121 -14.05 14.78 9.84
N ASP A 122 -12.78 15.02 10.15
CA ASP A 122 -11.95 16.08 9.59
C ASP A 122 -10.89 15.52 8.62
N GLY A 123 -10.26 16.41 7.85
CA GLY A 123 -9.21 16.04 6.91
C GLY A 123 -9.70 15.65 5.51
N ASN A 124 -8.79 15.06 4.75
CA ASN A 124 -8.99 14.64 3.36
C ASN A 124 -8.61 13.17 3.18
N CYS A 125 -8.91 12.62 2.01
CA CYS A 125 -8.49 11.27 1.63
C CYS A 125 -6.98 11.05 1.86
N GLY A 126 -6.63 10.04 2.65
CA GLY A 126 -5.25 9.72 3.06
C GLY A 126 -4.86 10.26 4.44
N SER A 127 -5.63 11.20 4.98
CA SER A 127 -5.37 11.88 6.25
C SER A 127 -6.68 12.22 6.99
N PHE A 128 -7.66 11.33 6.94
CA PHE A 128 -8.89 11.52 7.71
C PHE A 128 -8.62 11.36 9.20
N GLU A 129 -9.32 12.15 10.00
CA GLU A 129 -9.28 12.08 11.46
C GLU A 129 -10.69 12.11 12.03
N LYS A 130 -10.88 11.50 13.21
CA LYS A 130 -12.15 11.57 13.93
C LYS A 130 -12.32 12.98 14.47
N GLY A 131 -13.51 13.54 14.28
CA GLY A 131 -13.87 14.84 14.84
C GLY A 131 -14.35 14.76 16.29
N THR A 132 -14.92 15.85 16.77
CA THR A 132 -15.47 15.98 18.13
C THR A 132 -16.81 15.29 18.34
N CYS A 133 -17.49 14.94 17.24
CA CYS A 133 -18.75 14.22 17.20
C CYS A 133 -18.55 12.90 16.46
N GLU A 134 -18.78 11.79 17.16
CA GLU A 134 -18.62 10.44 16.62
C GLU A 134 -19.80 9.59 17.06
N SER A 135 -20.09 8.56 16.27
CA SER A 135 -21.16 7.63 16.56
C SER A 135 -20.87 6.79 17.80
N SER A 136 -21.95 6.35 18.45
CA SER A 136 -21.88 5.51 19.65
C SER A 136 -21.48 4.06 19.36
N LYS A 137 -21.59 3.59 18.11
CA LYS A 137 -21.11 2.26 17.71
C LYS A 137 -19.71 2.33 17.10
N ASN A 138 -18.98 1.23 17.15
CA ASN A 138 -17.68 1.14 16.49
C ASN A 138 -17.84 1.06 14.97
N THR A 139 -17.79 2.21 14.31
CA THR A 139 -17.89 2.35 12.85
C THR A 139 -16.86 1.50 12.11
N VAL A 140 -15.63 1.38 12.62
CA VAL A 140 -14.56 0.59 11.99
C VAL A 140 -14.90 -0.89 11.99
N ASP A 141 -15.38 -1.45 13.11
CA ASP A 141 -15.72 -2.87 13.21
C ASP A 141 -16.89 -3.24 12.27
N ILE A 142 -17.92 -2.39 12.23
CA ILE A 142 -19.10 -2.61 11.38
C ILE A 142 -18.68 -2.71 9.91
N VAL A 143 -17.91 -1.73 9.44
CA VAL A 143 -17.43 -1.70 8.05
C VAL A 143 -16.44 -2.81 7.78
N THR A 144 -15.57 -3.14 8.73
CA THR A 144 -14.58 -4.23 8.59
C THR A 144 -15.27 -5.55 8.33
N GLN A 145 -16.31 -5.88 9.11
CA GLN A 145 -17.08 -7.11 8.94
C GLN A 145 -17.84 -7.16 7.60
N GLU A 146 -18.20 -6.01 7.06
CA GLU A 146 -18.98 -5.93 5.82
C GLU A 146 -18.12 -5.89 4.56
N CYS A 147 -16.95 -5.25 4.61
CA CYS A 147 -16.16 -4.92 3.42
C CYS A 147 -14.88 -5.73 3.26
N VAL A 148 -14.21 -6.13 4.34
CA VAL A 148 -12.93 -6.85 4.23
C VAL A 148 -13.15 -8.20 3.57
N GLY A 149 -12.26 -8.54 2.62
CA GLY A 149 -12.33 -9.76 1.82
C GLY A 149 -13.23 -9.66 0.58
N LYS A 150 -13.78 -8.48 0.26
CA LYS A 150 -14.59 -8.25 -0.96
C LYS A 150 -13.85 -7.32 -1.93
N GLU A 151 -14.04 -7.51 -3.23
CA GLU A 151 -13.54 -6.58 -4.26
C GLU A 151 -14.33 -5.27 -4.30
N LYS A 152 -15.62 -5.35 -3.94
CA LYS A 152 -16.56 -4.23 -3.87
C LYS A 152 -17.39 -4.31 -2.60
N CYS A 153 -17.66 -3.16 -1.98
CA CYS A 153 -18.47 -3.07 -0.77
C CYS A 153 -19.43 -1.88 -0.86
N SER A 154 -20.74 -2.14 -0.73
CA SER A 154 -21.74 -1.09 -0.64
C SER A 154 -22.07 -0.81 0.82
N ILE A 155 -22.05 0.45 1.24
CA ILE A 155 -22.30 0.87 2.61
C ILE A 155 -23.45 1.89 2.60
N ASP A 156 -24.54 1.55 3.27
CA ASP A 156 -25.60 2.51 3.61
C ASP A 156 -25.19 3.38 4.80
N VAL A 157 -25.05 4.69 4.59
CA VAL A 157 -24.67 5.64 5.63
C VAL A 157 -25.90 6.14 6.38
N SER A 158 -26.23 5.48 7.48
CA SER A 158 -27.45 5.75 8.24
C SER A 158 -27.24 5.62 9.75
N THR A 159 -28.08 6.31 10.53
CA THR A 159 -28.05 6.28 12.00
C THR A 159 -28.49 4.93 12.56
N GLU A 160 -29.29 4.19 11.82
CA GLU A 160 -29.74 2.85 12.13
C GLU A 160 -28.55 1.89 12.15
N LYS A 161 -27.68 2.02 11.13
CA LYS A 161 -26.47 1.21 10.99
C LYS A 161 -25.42 1.62 12.01
N PHE A 162 -25.00 2.88 11.99
CA PHE A 162 -23.84 3.34 12.75
C PHE A 162 -24.18 3.83 14.16
N GLY A 163 -25.44 4.08 14.49
CA GLY A 163 -25.85 4.84 15.67
C GLY A 163 -26.00 6.33 15.33
N ALA A 164 -26.84 7.04 16.09
CA ALA A 164 -27.00 8.49 15.91
C ALA A 164 -25.94 9.24 16.74
N PRO A 165 -24.97 9.92 16.11
CA PRO A 165 -24.02 10.74 16.85
C PRO A 165 -24.68 12.04 17.32
N ASP A 166 -24.39 12.46 18.56
CA ASP A 166 -24.91 13.70 19.12
C ASP A 166 -24.04 14.89 18.68
N CYS A 167 -24.37 15.46 17.51
CA CYS A 167 -23.59 16.55 16.92
C CYS A 167 -24.21 17.94 17.13
N SER A 168 -25.05 18.13 18.17
CA SER A 168 -25.67 19.43 18.47
C SER A 168 -26.36 20.12 17.27
N GLY A 169 -26.93 19.31 16.35
CA GLY A 169 -27.62 19.78 15.15
C GLY A 169 -26.73 20.01 13.90
N ALA A 170 -25.42 19.75 13.97
CA ALA A 170 -24.55 19.81 12.80
C ALA A 170 -24.82 18.66 11.80
N THR A 171 -24.61 18.93 10.51
CA THR A 171 -24.76 17.93 9.45
C THR A 171 -23.72 16.83 9.61
N ARG A 172 -24.17 15.58 9.69
CA ARG A 172 -23.31 14.42 9.86
C ARG A 172 -22.72 13.96 8.53
N ARG A 173 -21.47 13.52 8.59
CA ARG A 173 -20.70 12.95 7.48
C ARG A 173 -20.12 11.62 7.87
N PHE A 174 -19.86 10.80 6.86
CA PHE A 174 -19.15 9.55 6.97
C PHE A 174 -17.86 9.64 6.17
N ALA A 175 -16.74 9.39 6.84
CA ALA A 175 -15.43 9.29 6.21
C ALA A 175 -14.88 7.87 6.38
N ILE A 176 -14.32 7.33 5.31
CA ILE A 176 -13.72 6.00 5.27
C ILE A 176 -12.44 6.01 4.45
N GLU A 177 -11.46 5.25 4.91
CA GLU A 177 -10.25 4.92 4.19
C GLU A 177 -10.02 3.41 4.30
N ALA A 178 -10.12 2.73 3.16
CA ALA A 178 -9.97 1.29 3.02
C ALA A 178 -8.68 0.99 2.27
N ILE A 179 -8.09 -0.13 2.64
CA ILE A 179 -6.83 -0.64 2.13
C ILE A 179 -7.17 -1.74 1.11
N CYS A 180 -6.73 -1.56 -0.13
CA CYS A 180 -6.61 -2.62 -1.14
C CYS A 180 -5.17 -3.15 -1.07
#